data_AF-A0A2A6CPG6-F1
#
_entry.id   AF-A0A2A6CPG6-F1
#
_cell.length_a   1.000
_cell.length_b   1.000
_cell.length_c   1.000
_cell.angle_alpha   90.00
_cell.angle_beta   90.00
_cell.angle_gamma   90.00
#
_symmetry.space_group_name_H-M   'P 1'
#
loop_
_entity.id
_entity.type
_entity.pdbx_description
1 polymer ?
#
loop_
_entity_poly.entity_id
_entity_poly.type
_entity_poly.pdbx_seq_one_letter_code
_entity_poly.pdbx_strand_id
1 'polypeptide(L)'
;MNIFISLEAQNQVFAYCHIMFAIAFLLNVIGLVFLFKITPPKQAVIRKYLILIQVMVNLILIDVTFDVGLCPIFLFPAPAGYALGLLMAVGVSAHTGYSLVLLFYVWMGTAIAACIIFRHQTLLPQGSFLKVPKNHLQFGQIFSTLVISTFYIAYAFSANDSKDIERILFEAKQLQLFQSKHNLSWIRDRNVSYYITERTTTLNYGILIGISIMLSSAWMSVSLFAHMLMILQKDRVKRSPQSIILIRRSVLNLFCQLVVPITFFLIPACSILFGVAIENLMSFVFAIALSLDIIGMIFLIKITPPKQAVVRNYLILVQASLILIDINFDVGVCPIFLFPAPAGFASGVLMKIGFSAHLGFSLILLFYVWMGLAINACIRFRHQTLVPVGSIFKLRKELVPITNIIVLILLSAFYVVYAFSGDDATTVDRFIMILGIYGWPYMFAHMFIILQKERAKRSPQSIKLIRRSLLNLFCQLIVPILFFGIPANVILLGVAFPNILSFETSFGLFFLFPWHSVGHNVILLSVTTTYRIRIASFYKTLLKVNQHAKLKQVVPR
;
A
#
# COMPACT_ATOMS: atom_id res chain seq x y z
N MET A 1 11.71 6.78 27.14
CA MET A 1 11.69 7.62 25.93
C MET A 1 10.50 8.57 25.98
N ASN A 2 10.74 9.82 26.36
CA ASN A 2 9.67 10.81 26.44
C ASN A 2 9.15 11.11 25.03
N ILE A 3 7.89 10.80 24.76
CA ILE A 3 7.21 11.23 23.53
C ILE A 3 6.76 12.66 23.81
N PHE A 4 7.48 13.64 23.26
CA PHE A 4 7.17 15.06 23.39
C PHE A 4 7.09 15.69 22.01
N ILE A 5 5.94 16.31 21.70
CA ILE A 5 5.73 17.06 20.47
C ILE A 5 5.76 18.53 20.85
N SER A 6 6.71 19.32 20.32
CA SER A 6 6.75 20.75 20.60
C SER A 6 5.48 21.45 20.08
N LEU A 7 5.13 22.62 20.66
CA LEU A 7 3.98 23.40 20.19
C LEU A 7 4.15 23.81 18.71
N GLU A 8 5.38 24.11 18.32
CA GLU A 8 5.73 24.44 16.95
C GLU A 8 5.48 23.25 15.99
N ALA A 9 5.94 22.05 16.34
CA ALA A 9 5.70 20.85 15.54
C ALA A 9 4.20 20.54 15.43
N GLN A 10 3.44 20.71 16.53
CA GLN A 10 1.99 20.57 16.53
C GLN A 10 1.33 21.54 15.52
N ASN A 11 1.70 22.82 15.58
CA ASN A 11 1.13 23.84 14.69
C ASN A 11 1.44 23.56 13.22
N GLN A 12 2.62 23.03 12.93
CA GLN A 12 3.01 22.62 11.58
C GLN A 12 2.19 21.43 11.08
N VAL A 13 1.96 20.42 11.93
CA VAL A 13 1.05 19.30 11.60
C VAL A 13 -0.35 19.82 11.26
N PHE A 14 -0.87 20.78 12.04
CA PHE A 14 -2.18 21.36 11.77
C PHE A 14 -2.21 22.19 10.49
N ALA A 15 -1.18 23.01 10.24
CA ALA A 15 -1.07 23.74 8.99
C ALA A 15 -1.07 22.79 7.79
N TYR A 16 -0.32 21.69 7.88
CA TYR A 16 -0.31 20.63 6.86
C TYR A 16 -1.69 19.99 6.67
N CYS A 17 -2.35 19.55 7.75
CA CYS A 17 -3.70 18.98 7.70
C CYS A 17 -4.70 19.94 7.04
N HIS A 18 -4.67 21.23 7.39
CA HIS A 18 -5.56 22.23 6.81
C HIS A 18 -5.28 22.48 5.31
N ILE A 19 -4.01 22.51 4.90
CA ILE A 19 -3.65 22.64 3.47
C ILE A 19 -4.13 21.41 2.70
N MET A 20 -3.89 20.20 3.23
CA MET A 20 -4.34 18.96 2.62
C MET A 20 -5.87 18.89 2.53
N PHE A 21 -6.57 19.30 3.59
CA PHE A 21 -8.01 19.45 3.62
C PHE A 21 -8.49 20.41 2.53
N ALA A 22 -7.90 21.60 2.39
CA ALA A 22 -8.30 22.57 1.37
C ALA A 22 -8.15 22.01 -0.04
N ILE A 23 -7.03 21.33 -0.33
CA ILE A 23 -6.79 20.69 -1.63
C ILE A 23 -7.79 19.55 -1.86
N ALA A 24 -7.97 18.65 -0.89
CA ALA A 24 -8.89 17.52 -0.97
C ALA A 24 -10.33 18.01 -1.18
N PHE A 25 -10.74 19.04 -0.44
CA PHE A 25 -12.05 19.68 -0.54
C PHE A 25 -12.29 20.22 -1.96
N LEU A 26 -11.35 21.00 -2.51
CA LEU A 26 -11.45 21.53 -3.87
C LEU A 26 -11.57 20.42 -4.92
N LEU A 27 -10.72 19.39 -4.84
CA LEU A 27 -10.76 18.25 -5.77
C LEU A 27 -12.09 17.49 -5.68
N ASN A 28 -12.61 17.31 -4.47
CA ASN A 28 -13.89 16.66 -4.24
C ASN A 28 -15.07 17.49 -4.77
N VAL A 29 -15.05 18.82 -4.62
CA VAL A 29 -16.05 19.72 -5.23
C VAL A 29 -16.03 19.61 -6.75
N ILE A 30 -14.84 19.62 -7.38
CA ILE A 30 -14.69 19.42 -8.83
C ILE A 30 -15.23 18.04 -9.25
N GLY A 31 -14.87 16.98 -8.52
CA GLY A 31 -15.37 15.63 -8.75
C GLY A 31 -16.89 15.56 -8.66
N LEU A 32 -17.48 16.27 -7.70
CA LEU A 32 -18.92 16.36 -7.53
C LEU A 32 -19.61 17.09 -8.69
N VAL A 33 -19.03 18.20 -9.15
CA VAL A 33 -19.53 18.92 -10.34
C VAL A 33 -19.53 18.01 -11.56
N PHE A 34 -18.47 17.21 -11.77
CA PHE A 34 -18.42 16.23 -12.85
C PHE A 34 -19.45 15.10 -12.69
N LEU A 35 -19.66 14.61 -11.46
CA LEU A 35 -20.67 13.60 -11.19
C LEU A 35 -22.08 14.10 -11.51
N PHE A 36 -22.41 15.33 -11.12
CA PHE A 36 -23.73 15.91 -11.40
C PHE A 36 -23.92 16.30 -12.87
N LYS A 37 -22.96 17.03 -13.46
CA LYS A 37 -23.14 17.67 -14.77
C LYS A 37 -22.74 16.79 -15.96
N ILE A 38 -21.71 15.95 -15.83
CA ILE A 38 -21.10 15.24 -16.98
C ILE A 38 -21.51 13.77 -17.05
N THR A 39 -21.89 13.16 -15.92
CA THR A 39 -22.20 11.72 -15.90
C THR A 39 -23.43 11.40 -16.75
N PRO A 40 -23.31 10.51 -17.77
CA PRO A 40 -24.41 10.22 -18.69
C PRO A 40 -25.68 9.69 -17.99
N PRO A 41 -26.89 10.02 -18.48
CA PRO A 41 -28.15 9.57 -17.88
C PRO A 41 -28.27 8.03 -17.76
N LYS A 42 -27.67 7.29 -18.70
CA LYS A 42 -27.62 5.81 -18.67
C LYS A 42 -26.85 5.23 -17.48
N GLN A 43 -26.10 6.04 -16.75
CA GLN A 43 -25.37 5.66 -15.54
C GLN A 43 -26.02 6.23 -14.25
N ALA A 44 -27.27 6.71 -14.30
CA ALA A 44 -27.94 7.37 -13.18
C ALA A 44 -27.94 6.56 -11.88
N VAL A 45 -28.02 5.22 -11.93
CA VAL A 45 -28.00 4.39 -10.73
C VAL A 45 -26.61 4.33 -10.10
N ILE A 46 -25.56 4.13 -10.90
CA ILE A 46 -24.17 4.14 -10.42
C ILE A 46 -23.80 5.53 -9.89
N ARG A 47 -24.27 6.58 -10.57
CA ARG A 47 -24.10 7.97 -10.15
C ARG A 47 -24.59 8.20 -8.72
N LYS A 48 -25.72 7.60 -8.30
CA LYS A 48 -26.22 7.71 -6.92
C LYS A 48 -25.22 7.14 -5.89
N TYR A 49 -24.63 5.99 -6.17
CA TYR A 49 -23.60 5.41 -5.29
C TYR A 49 -22.32 6.25 -5.25
N LEU A 50 -21.87 6.75 -6.40
CA LEU A 50 -20.67 7.60 -6.46
C LEU A 50 -20.88 8.93 -5.73
N ILE A 51 -22.07 9.55 -5.87
CA ILE A 51 -22.44 10.73 -5.10
C ILE A 51 -22.52 10.41 -3.61
N LEU A 52 -23.08 9.26 -3.21
CA LEU A 52 -23.12 8.86 -1.80
C LEU A 52 -21.71 8.73 -1.22
N ILE A 53 -20.80 8.05 -1.93
CA ILE A 53 -19.40 7.89 -1.54
C ILE A 53 -18.70 9.25 -1.44
N GLN A 54 -18.90 10.12 -2.44
CA GLN A 54 -18.16 11.38 -2.54
C GLN A 54 -18.71 12.50 -1.66
N VAL A 55 -20.04 12.68 -1.60
CA VAL A 55 -20.70 13.78 -0.89
C VAL A 55 -20.95 13.46 0.57
N MET A 56 -21.62 12.34 0.84
CA MET A 56 -21.97 12.03 2.22
C MET A 56 -20.73 11.60 2.98
N VAL A 57 -19.91 10.71 2.41
CA VAL A 57 -18.91 10.05 3.24
C VAL A 57 -17.55 10.73 3.20
N ASN A 58 -16.95 10.94 2.03
CA ASN A 58 -15.59 11.50 1.95
C ASN A 58 -15.55 13.00 2.29
N LEU A 59 -16.23 13.83 1.48
CA LEU A 59 -16.01 15.28 1.49
C LEU A 59 -16.46 15.99 2.76
N ILE A 60 -17.66 15.67 3.24
CA ILE A 60 -18.30 16.46 4.29
C ILE A 60 -18.17 15.79 5.65
N LEU A 61 -18.31 14.46 5.73
CA LEU A 61 -18.31 13.79 7.02
C LEU A 61 -16.92 13.38 7.45
N ILE A 62 -16.10 12.73 6.62
CA ILE A 62 -14.76 12.30 7.04
C ILE A 62 -13.79 13.49 7.08
N ASP A 63 -13.56 14.17 5.95
CA ASP A 63 -12.53 15.20 5.85
C ASP A 63 -12.80 16.36 6.83
N VAL A 64 -14.03 16.86 6.91
CA VAL A 64 -14.36 17.95 7.86
C VAL A 64 -14.28 17.48 9.31
N THR A 65 -14.83 16.31 9.66
CA THR A 65 -14.80 15.83 11.06
C THR A 65 -13.37 15.51 11.49
N PHE A 66 -12.56 14.91 10.62
CA PHE A 66 -11.22 14.49 10.95
C PHE A 66 -10.23 15.67 10.91
N ASP A 67 -10.15 16.40 9.79
CA ASP A 67 -9.11 17.42 9.59
C ASP A 67 -9.44 18.76 10.27
N VAL A 68 -10.72 19.10 10.43
CA VAL A 68 -11.17 20.37 11.04
C VAL A 68 -11.82 20.16 12.39
N GLY A 69 -12.63 19.11 12.52
CA GLY A 69 -13.38 18.79 13.73
C GLY A 69 -12.48 18.25 14.84
N LEU A 70 -11.59 17.30 14.52
CA LEU A 70 -10.72 16.66 15.49
C LEU A 70 -9.30 17.22 15.47
N CYS A 71 -8.72 17.42 14.29
CA CYS A 71 -7.29 17.71 14.13
C CYS A 71 -6.43 16.73 14.98
N PRO A 72 -6.53 15.42 14.74
CA PRO A 72 -5.97 14.42 15.65
C PRO A 72 -4.46 14.34 15.53
N ILE A 73 -3.80 14.15 16.66
CA ILE A 73 -2.38 13.82 16.76
C ILE A 73 -2.26 12.47 17.43
N PHE A 74 -1.79 11.47 16.69
CA PHE A 74 -1.55 10.12 17.19
C PHE A 74 -0.13 10.03 17.77
N LEU A 75 0.01 9.40 18.94
CA LEU A 75 1.25 9.32 19.69
C LEU A 75 1.87 7.93 19.59
N PHE A 76 2.23 7.49 18.38
CA PHE A 76 2.85 6.17 18.21
C PHE A 76 4.25 6.10 18.85
N PRO A 77 4.65 4.93 19.38
CA PRO A 77 3.94 3.65 19.40
C PRO A 77 2.89 3.50 20.51
N ALA A 78 2.69 4.51 21.36
CA ALA A 78 1.64 4.44 22.36
C ALA A 78 0.27 4.45 21.67
N PRO A 79 -0.70 3.62 22.11
CA PRO A 79 -2.08 3.69 21.64
C PRO A 79 -2.79 4.90 22.28
N ALA A 80 -2.23 6.08 22.06
CA ALA A 80 -2.70 7.34 22.62
C ALA A 80 -2.76 8.39 21.51
N GLY A 81 -3.58 9.41 21.72
CA GLY A 81 -3.67 10.57 20.85
C GLY A 81 -4.38 11.72 21.53
N TYR A 82 -4.29 12.91 20.95
CA TYR A 82 -5.08 14.03 21.40
C TYR A 82 -5.62 14.79 20.20
N ALA A 83 -6.67 15.56 20.42
CA ALA A 83 -7.41 16.27 19.40
C ALA A 83 -7.61 17.72 19.86
N LEU A 84 -7.62 18.64 18.90
CA LEU A 84 -7.62 20.09 19.13
C LEU A 84 -8.58 20.85 18.21
N GLY A 85 -9.30 20.15 17.34
CA GLY A 85 -10.19 20.75 16.36
C GLY A 85 -11.49 21.31 16.95
N LEU A 86 -12.35 21.82 16.07
CA LEU A 86 -13.59 22.52 16.45
C LEU A 86 -14.55 21.68 17.30
N LEU A 87 -14.58 20.36 17.13
CA LEU A 87 -15.44 19.48 17.94
C LEU A 87 -14.97 19.45 19.40
N MET A 88 -13.65 19.47 19.62
CA MET A 88 -13.09 19.50 20.97
C MET A 88 -13.37 20.84 21.64
N ALA A 89 -13.31 21.93 20.86
CA ALA A 89 -13.62 23.28 21.34
C ALA A 89 -15.07 23.44 21.80
N VAL A 90 -16.02 22.67 21.23
CA VAL A 90 -17.43 22.65 21.67
C VAL A 90 -17.73 21.56 22.71
N GLY A 91 -16.69 20.93 23.28
CA GLY A 91 -16.82 19.98 24.38
C GLY A 91 -17.11 18.53 23.97
N VAL A 92 -16.97 18.17 22.69
CA VAL A 92 -17.00 16.75 22.29
C VAL A 92 -15.72 16.08 22.82
N SER A 93 -15.84 14.89 23.40
CA SER A 93 -14.66 14.13 23.85
C SER A 93 -13.89 13.58 22.66
N ALA A 94 -12.57 13.41 22.82
CA ALA A 94 -11.72 12.81 21.78
C ALA A 94 -12.24 11.41 21.40
N HIS A 95 -12.62 10.58 22.38
CA HIS A 95 -13.20 9.26 22.12
C HIS A 95 -14.46 9.31 21.24
N THR A 96 -15.44 10.16 21.58
CA THR A 96 -16.67 10.30 20.79
C THR A 96 -16.33 10.80 19.38
N GLY A 97 -15.41 11.76 19.28
CA GLY A 97 -14.90 12.25 18.00
C GLY A 97 -14.30 11.15 17.11
N TYR A 98 -13.36 10.37 17.64
CA TYR A 98 -12.76 9.24 16.91
C TYR A 98 -13.80 8.18 16.54
N SER A 99 -14.77 7.92 17.42
CA SER A 99 -15.86 6.97 17.16
C SER A 99 -16.75 7.42 15.99
N LEU A 100 -17.04 8.71 15.89
CA LEU A 100 -17.76 9.29 14.75
C LEU A 100 -16.98 9.12 13.44
N VAL A 101 -15.67 9.35 13.46
CA VAL A 101 -14.83 9.14 12.28
C VAL A 101 -14.83 7.67 11.85
N LEU A 102 -14.68 6.73 12.79
CA LEU A 102 -14.76 5.30 12.50
C LEU A 102 -16.11 4.90 11.91
N LEU A 103 -17.21 5.44 12.44
CA LEU A 103 -18.54 5.27 11.90
C LEU A 103 -18.63 5.75 10.44
N PHE A 104 -18.06 6.92 10.11
CA PHE A 104 -18.04 7.42 8.75
C PHE A 104 -17.19 6.57 7.80
N TYR A 105 -16.03 6.06 8.24
CA TYR A 105 -15.23 5.11 7.46
C TYR A 105 -16.00 3.82 7.14
N VAL A 106 -16.78 3.32 8.09
CA VAL A 106 -17.65 2.16 7.88
C VAL A 106 -18.76 2.46 6.88
N TRP A 107 -19.38 3.64 6.96
CA TRP A 107 -20.35 4.07 5.94
C TRP A 107 -19.69 4.15 4.56
N MET A 108 -18.42 4.54 4.48
CA MET A 108 -17.68 4.57 3.22
C MET A 108 -17.52 3.16 2.66
N GLY A 109 -17.04 2.25 3.51
CA GLY A 109 -16.83 0.84 3.16
C GLY A 109 -18.12 0.18 2.69
N THR A 110 -19.23 0.39 3.39
CA THR A 110 -20.55 -0.15 3.02
C THR A 110 -21.06 0.44 1.70
N ALA A 111 -20.89 1.75 1.46
CA ALA A 111 -21.27 2.39 0.20
C ALA A 111 -20.44 1.87 -1.00
N ILE A 112 -19.13 1.67 -0.81
CA ILE A 112 -18.24 1.08 -1.80
C ILE A 112 -18.64 -0.37 -2.09
N ALA A 113 -18.85 -1.18 -1.05
CA ALA A 113 -19.28 -2.57 -1.19
C ALA A 113 -20.63 -2.65 -1.93
N ALA A 114 -21.58 -1.79 -1.56
CA ALA A 114 -22.88 -1.68 -2.22
C ALA A 114 -22.74 -1.36 -3.72
N CYS A 115 -21.84 -0.43 -4.09
CA CYS A 115 -21.54 -0.11 -5.48
C CYS A 115 -20.97 -1.31 -6.25
N ILE A 116 -20.01 -2.02 -5.67
CA ILE A 116 -19.38 -3.22 -6.27
C ILE A 116 -20.41 -4.34 -6.44
N ILE A 117 -21.21 -4.63 -5.41
CA ILE A 117 -22.24 -5.65 -5.46
C ILE A 117 -23.29 -5.26 -6.51
N PHE A 118 -23.76 -4.02 -6.53
CA PHE A 118 -24.69 -3.55 -7.55
C PHE A 118 -24.11 -3.78 -8.96
N ARG A 119 -22.85 -3.40 -9.19
CA ARG A 119 -22.20 -3.62 -10.48
C ARG A 119 -22.11 -5.10 -10.83
N HIS A 120 -21.75 -5.94 -9.87
CA HIS A 120 -21.72 -7.39 -10.03
C HIS A 120 -23.10 -7.95 -10.42
N GLN A 121 -24.16 -7.57 -9.70
CA GLN A 121 -25.55 -8.01 -9.95
C GLN A 121 -26.06 -7.59 -11.34
N THR A 122 -25.65 -6.43 -11.84
CA THR A 122 -26.01 -5.98 -13.21
C THR A 122 -25.34 -6.81 -14.31
N LEU A 123 -24.22 -7.47 -14.02
CA LEU A 123 -23.49 -8.28 -15.01
C LEU A 123 -23.95 -9.73 -15.04
N LEU A 124 -24.56 -10.23 -13.97
CA LEU A 124 -25.01 -11.62 -13.85
C LEU A 124 -26.18 -11.96 -14.81
N PRO A 125 -26.16 -13.16 -15.43
CA PRO A 125 -27.30 -13.65 -16.22
C PRO A 125 -28.51 -13.96 -15.32
N GLN A 126 -29.72 -13.94 -15.89
CA GLN A 126 -30.99 -14.06 -15.13
C GLN A 126 -31.15 -15.39 -14.35
N GLY A 127 -30.50 -16.47 -14.78
CA GLY A 127 -30.52 -17.76 -14.08
C GLY A 127 -29.32 -18.01 -13.15
N SER A 128 -28.50 -17.01 -12.85
CA SER A 128 -27.36 -17.22 -11.96
C SER A 128 -27.82 -17.34 -10.50
N PHE A 129 -27.33 -18.36 -9.79
CA PHE A 129 -27.55 -18.54 -8.35
C PHE A 129 -27.03 -17.37 -7.50
N LEU A 130 -26.08 -16.59 -8.01
CA LEU A 130 -25.55 -15.39 -7.33
C LEU A 130 -26.40 -14.14 -7.57
N LYS A 131 -27.46 -14.26 -8.38
CA LYS A 131 -28.32 -13.13 -8.72
C LYS A 131 -29.32 -12.91 -7.60
N VAL A 132 -29.20 -11.76 -6.94
CA VAL A 132 -30.06 -11.39 -5.82
C VAL A 132 -31.16 -10.45 -6.33
N PRO A 133 -32.45 -10.67 -5.95
CA PRO A 133 -33.51 -9.75 -6.28
C PRO A 133 -33.22 -8.34 -5.74
N LYS A 134 -33.61 -7.31 -6.50
CA LYS A 134 -33.29 -5.91 -6.18
C LYS A 134 -33.70 -5.50 -4.75
N ASN A 135 -34.89 -5.91 -4.31
CA ASN A 135 -35.41 -5.59 -2.99
C ASN A 135 -34.56 -6.20 -1.86
N HIS A 136 -34.08 -7.44 -2.06
CA HIS A 136 -33.20 -8.12 -1.10
C HIS A 136 -31.82 -7.48 -1.05
N LEU A 137 -31.32 -7.01 -2.19
CA LEU A 137 -30.06 -6.27 -2.24
C LEU A 137 -30.15 -4.95 -1.46
N GLN A 138 -31.23 -4.19 -1.67
CA GLN A 138 -31.46 -2.94 -0.95
C GLN A 138 -31.64 -3.17 0.56
N PHE A 139 -32.41 -4.20 0.93
CA PHE A 139 -32.59 -4.59 2.32
C PHE A 139 -31.25 -4.97 2.97
N GLY A 140 -30.45 -5.81 2.32
CA GLY A 140 -29.13 -6.20 2.84
C GLY A 140 -28.18 -5.02 3.00
N GLN A 141 -28.21 -4.05 2.08
CA GLN A 141 -27.44 -2.80 2.20
C GLN A 141 -27.87 -2.00 3.43
N ILE A 142 -29.17 -1.71 3.58
CA ILE A 142 -29.70 -0.96 4.73
C ILE A 142 -29.39 -1.70 6.04
N PHE A 143 -29.65 -3.00 6.09
CA PHE A 143 -29.40 -3.84 7.26
C PHE A 143 -27.92 -3.83 7.66
N SER A 144 -27.00 -4.07 6.72
CA SER A 144 -25.56 -4.04 6.99
C SER A 144 -25.09 -2.67 7.47
N THR A 145 -25.55 -1.58 6.87
CA THR A 145 -25.22 -0.23 7.33
C THR A 145 -25.73 -0.01 8.76
N LEU A 146 -26.99 -0.35 9.06
CA LEU A 146 -27.57 -0.15 10.40
C LEU A 146 -26.85 -0.97 11.47
N VAL A 147 -26.68 -2.28 11.25
CA VAL A 147 -26.05 -3.19 12.21
C VAL A 147 -24.64 -2.74 12.55
N ILE A 148 -23.83 -2.40 11.55
CA ILE A 148 -22.46 -1.96 11.81
C ILE A 148 -22.47 -0.57 12.47
N SER A 149 -23.39 0.32 12.11
CA SER A 149 -23.52 1.64 12.74
C SER A 149 -23.83 1.54 14.23
N THR A 150 -24.74 0.64 14.62
CA THR A 150 -25.13 0.45 16.03
C THR A 150 -23.92 0.13 16.90
N PHE A 151 -22.96 -0.66 16.39
CA PHE A 151 -21.73 -0.97 17.13
C PHE A 151 -20.90 0.29 17.42
N TYR A 152 -20.62 1.12 16.41
CA TYR A 152 -19.80 2.33 16.60
C TYR A 152 -20.53 3.44 17.35
N ILE A 153 -21.85 3.53 17.22
CA ILE A 153 -22.68 4.43 18.03
C ILE A 153 -22.64 3.98 19.50
N ALA A 154 -22.85 2.69 19.77
CA ALA A 154 -22.74 2.15 21.12
C ALA A 154 -21.34 2.38 21.70
N TYR A 155 -20.29 2.17 20.90
CA TYR A 155 -18.92 2.48 21.29
C TYR A 155 -18.78 3.95 21.67
N ALA A 156 -19.21 4.88 20.81
CA ALA A 156 -19.13 6.32 21.04
C ALA A 156 -19.77 6.79 22.37
N PHE A 157 -20.83 6.10 22.81
CA PHE A 157 -21.53 6.37 24.07
C PHE A 157 -21.04 5.51 25.26
N SER A 158 -20.23 4.48 25.02
CA SER A 158 -19.76 3.57 26.08
C SER A 158 -18.61 4.12 26.92
N ALA A 159 -17.86 5.12 26.41
CA ALA A 159 -16.70 5.65 27.11
C ALA A 159 -17.10 6.75 28.12
N ASN A 160 -16.81 6.51 29.39
CA ASN A 160 -16.89 7.51 30.46
C ASN A 160 -15.52 8.18 30.64
N ASP A 161 -15.06 8.78 29.53
CA ASP A 161 -13.65 9.07 29.21
C ASP A 161 -12.92 9.89 30.29
N SER A 162 -13.57 10.90 30.88
CA SER A 162 -12.86 11.82 31.79
C SER A 162 -12.44 11.18 33.13
N LYS A 163 -13.32 10.36 33.73
CA LYS A 163 -13.04 9.75 35.04
C LYS A 163 -12.03 8.60 34.94
N ASP A 164 -12.13 7.79 33.89
CA ASP A 164 -11.18 6.70 33.66
C ASP A 164 -9.80 7.22 33.30
N ILE A 165 -9.72 8.29 32.50
CA ILE A 165 -8.45 8.92 32.13
C ILE A 165 -7.76 9.53 33.35
N GLU A 166 -8.46 10.33 34.17
CA GLU A 166 -7.87 10.90 35.39
C GLU A 166 -7.42 9.81 36.36
N ARG A 167 -8.20 8.73 36.49
CA ARG A 167 -7.81 7.55 37.28
C ARG A 167 -6.54 6.90 36.73
N ILE A 168 -6.48 6.57 35.44
CA ILE A 168 -5.29 5.97 34.81
C ILE A 168 -4.07 6.85 35.03
N LEU A 169 -4.23 8.15 34.84
CA LEU A 169 -3.18 9.15 34.99
C LEU A 169 -2.74 9.38 36.44
N PHE A 170 -3.64 9.19 37.40
CA PHE A 170 -3.37 9.28 38.84
C PHE A 170 -2.72 7.99 39.36
N GLU A 171 -3.28 6.83 39.04
CA GLU A 171 -2.74 5.50 39.33
C GLU A 171 -1.34 5.34 38.72
N ALA A 172 -1.16 5.82 37.48
CA ALA A 172 0.13 5.84 36.81
C ALA A 172 1.20 6.63 37.58
N LYS A 173 0.81 7.78 38.14
CA LYS A 173 1.67 8.64 38.95
C LYS A 173 1.96 8.03 40.32
N GLN A 174 0.95 7.41 40.95
CA GLN A 174 1.08 6.82 42.29
C GLN A 174 1.90 5.53 42.30
N LEU A 175 1.67 4.65 41.34
CA LEU A 175 2.26 3.31 41.38
C LEU A 175 3.76 3.30 41.05
N GLN A 176 4.34 4.40 40.53
CA GLN A 176 5.65 4.43 39.84
C GLN A 176 5.81 3.37 38.73
N LEU A 177 4.85 2.45 38.55
CA LEU A 177 4.78 1.43 37.52
C LEU A 177 4.55 2.06 36.13
N PHE A 178 3.96 3.26 36.07
CA PHE A 178 3.94 4.12 34.88
C PHE A 178 4.99 5.26 34.92
N GLN A 179 6.10 5.07 35.64
CA GLN A 179 7.40 5.45 35.04
C GLN A 179 7.72 4.58 33.80
N SER A 180 6.74 3.80 33.30
CA SER A 180 6.72 3.11 32.03
C SER A 180 6.95 4.07 30.86
N LYS A 181 8.19 4.07 30.37
CA LYS A 181 8.65 4.42 29.02
C LYS A 181 8.27 5.77 28.40
N HIS A 182 7.11 6.41 28.61
CA HIS A 182 6.65 7.61 27.88
C HIS A 182 6.01 8.63 28.83
N ASN A 183 6.70 9.74 29.14
CA ASN A 183 6.13 10.85 29.91
C ASN A 183 5.13 11.65 29.06
N LEU A 184 3.82 11.50 29.30
CA LEU A 184 2.74 12.21 28.61
C LEU A 184 2.10 13.33 29.45
N SER A 185 2.70 13.72 30.59
CA SER A 185 2.10 14.73 31.48
C SER A 185 1.93 16.09 30.82
N TRP A 186 2.82 16.43 29.87
CA TRP A 186 2.81 17.69 29.12
C TRP A 186 1.54 17.94 28.32
N ILE A 187 0.76 16.90 27.99
CA ILE A 187 -0.50 17.05 27.25
C ILE A 187 -1.53 17.77 28.12
N ARG A 188 -1.52 17.54 29.44
CA ARG A 188 -2.47 18.19 30.38
C ARG A 188 -2.30 19.70 30.41
N ASP A 189 -1.05 20.15 30.35
CA ASP A 189 -0.71 21.57 30.39
C ASP A 189 -1.26 22.36 29.19
N ARG A 190 -1.75 21.66 28.15
CA ARG A 190 -2.32 22.28 26.95
C ARG A 190 -3.83 22.52 27.04
N ASN A 191 -4.51 22.08 28.10
CA ASN A 191 -5.98 22.15 28.22
C ASN A 191 -6.72 21.56 27.01
N VAL A 192 -6.22 20.43 26.50
CA VAL A 192 -6.76 19.77 25.30
C VAL A 192 -7.56 18.53 25.64
N SER A 193 -8.47 18.13 24.76
CA SER A 193 -9.12 16.82 24.83
C SER A 193 -8.13 15.75 24.36
N TYR A 194 -7.80 14.81 25.24
CA TYR A 194 -6.89 13.71 24.93
C TYR A 194 -7.57 12.37 25.16
N TYR A 195 -7.11 11.35 24.44
CA TYR A 195 -7.56 9.98 24.54
C TYR A 195 -6.34 9.07 24.79
N ILE A 196 -6.34 8.40 25.94
CA ILE A 196 -5.31 7.44 26.31
C ILE A 196 -6.03 6.15 26.65
N THR A 197 -5.70 5.07 25.94
CA THR A 197 -6.18 3.74 26.27
C THR A 197 -5.00 2.87 26.68
N GLU A 198 -5.17 2.13 27.77
CA GLU A 198 -4.20 1.11 28.13
C GLU A 198 -4.25 -0.02 27.11
N ARG A 199 -3.09 -0.54 26.73
CA ARG A 199 -3.02 -1.69 25.83
C ARG A 199 -3.49 -2.94 26.57
N THR A 200 -4.77 -3.22 26.47
CA THR A 200 -5.38 -4.44 27.01
C THR A 200 -5.41 -5.55 25.95
N THR A 201 -5.47 -6.80 26.40
CA THR A 201 -5.69 -7.96 25.52
C THR A 201 -6.99 -7.79 24.71
N THR A 202 -8.04 -7.23 25.31
CA THR A 202 -9.31 -6.92 24.65
C THR A 202 -9.16 -5.91 23.52
N LEU A 203 -8.42 -4.81 23.75
CA LEU A 203 -8.12 -3.82 22.71
C LEU A 203 -7.35 -4.46 21.55
N ASN A 204 -6.32 -5.26 21.85
CA ASN A 204 -5.55 -5.99 20.84
C ASN A 204 -6.45 -6.94 20.02
N TYR A 205 -7.34 -7.70 20.66
CA TYR A 205 -8.30 -8.54 19.95
C TYR A 205 -9.27 -7.73 19.09
N GLY A 206 -9.78 -6.61 19.60
CA GLY A 206 -10.64 -5.69 18.84
C GLY A 206 -9.94 -5.18 17.57
N ILE A 207 -8.68 -4.75 17.70
CA ILE A 207 -7.84 -4.32 16.57
C ILE A 207 -7.65 -5.46 15.57
N LEU A 208 -7.30 -6.67 16.03
CA LEU A 208 -7.11 -7.84 15.15
C LEU A 208 -8.39 -8.25 14.42
N ILE A 209 -9.55 -8.19 15.09
CA ILE A 209 -10.86 -8.43 14.47
C ILE A 209 -11.13 -7.37 13.40
N GLY A 210 -10.88 -6.10 13.70
CA GLY A 210 -11.01 -4.99 12.74
C GLY A 210 -10.16 -5.21 11.49
N ILE A 211 -8.86 -5.49 11.65
CA ILE A 211 -7.95 -5.83 10.55
C ILE A 211 -8.49 -7.02 9.74
N SER A 212 -8.92 -8.10 10.42
CA SER A 212 -9.44 -9.29 9.76
C SER A 212 -10.68 -8.99 8.90
N ILE A 213 -11.59 -8.14 9.40
CA ILE A 213 -12.77 -7.68 8.65
C ILE A 213 -12.34 -6.87 7.44
N MET A 214 -11.41 -5.93 7.60
CA MET A 214 -10.95 -5.07 6.51
C MET A 214 -10.27 -5.90 5.40
N LEU A 215 -9.36 -6.81 5.75
CA LEU A 215 -8.69 -7.71 4.80
C LEU A 215 -9.68 -8.64 4.09
N SER A 216 -10.64 -9.20 4.83
CA SER A 216 -11.70 -10.04 4.25
C SER A 216 -12.57 -9.26 3.26
N SER A 217 -12.91 -8.01 3.57
CA SER A 217 -13.70 -7.14 2.69
C SER A 217 -12.94 -6.76 1.41
N ALA A 218 -11.63 -6.50 1.52
CA ALA A 218 -10.77 -6.24 0.38
C ALA A 218 -10.67 -7.48 -0.52
N TRP A 219 -10.46 -8.66 0.07
CA TRP A 219 -10.41 -9.93 -0.66
C TRP A 219 -11.72 -10.25 -1.38
N MET A 220 -12.87 -10.06 -0.70
CA MET A 220 -14.19 -10.22 -1.29
C MET A 220 -14.36 -9.28 -2.50
N SER A 221 -13.95 -8.02 -2.36
CA SER A 221 -14.02 -7.04 -3.45
C SER A 221 -13.20 -7.49 -4.66
N VAL A 222 -11.93 -7.88 -4.46
CA VAL A 222 -11.06 -8.40 -5.54
C VAL A 222 -11.69 -9.64 -6.21
N SER A 223 -12.26 -10.55 -5.41
CA SER A 223 -12.92 -11.75 -5.90
C SER A 223 -14.16 -11.43 -6.76
N LEU A 224 -14.97 -10.44 -6.35
CA LEU A 224 -16.10 -9.97 -7.15
C LEU A 224 -15.64 -9.35 -8.48
N PHE A 225 -14.56 -8.57 -8.50
CA PHE A 225 -13.98 -8.06 -9.76
C PHE A 225 -13.49 -9.17 -10.68
N ALA A 226 -12.75 -10.14 -10.14
CA ALA A 226 -12.30 -11.31 -10.89
C ALA A 226 -13.50 -12.07 -11.49
N HIS A 227 -14.55 -12.28 -10.70
CA HIS A 227 -15.76 -12.94 -11.15
C HIS A 227 -16.52 -12.14 -12.23
N MET A 228 -16.67 -10.83 -12.08
CA MET A 228 -17.25 -9.95 -13.12
C MET A 228 -16.49 -10.08 -14.44
N LEU A 229 -15.15 -10.09 -14.40
CA LEU A 229 -14.32 -10.26 -15.59
C LEU A 229 -14.47 -11.66 -16.20
N MET A 230 -14.63 -12.71 -15.39
CA MET A 230 -14.90 -14.06 -15.86
C MET A 230 -16.27 -14.18 -16.54
N ILE A 231 -17.32 -13.60 -15.95
CA ILE A 231 -18.66 -13.59 -16.55
C ILE A 231 -18.63 -12.89 -17.91
N LEU A 232 -17.94 -11.74 -18.01
CA LEU A 232 -17.81 -11.02 -19.29
C LEU A 232 -17.09 -11.83 -20.36
N GLN A 233 -16.16 -12.71 -19.99
CA GLN A 233 -15.53 -13.63 -20.92
C GLN A 233 -16.48 -14.74 -21.36
N LYS A 234 -17.25 -15.32 -20.43
CA LYS A 234 -18.23 -16.37 -20.72
C LYS A 234 -19.38 -15.86 -21.61
N ASP A 235 -19.83 -14.63 -21.38
CA ASP A 235 -20.91 -13.98 -22.13
C ASP A 235 -20.45 -13.40 -23.48
N ARG A 236 -19.21 -13.66 -23.91
CA ARG A 236 -18.64 -13.02 -25.11
C ARG A 236 -19.45 -13.28 -26.38
N VAL A 237 -20.09 -14.45 -26.47
CA VAL A 237 -20.91 -14.84 -27.63
C VAL A 237 -22.27 -14.12 -27.64
N LYS A 238 -22.77 -13.72 -26.46
CA LYS A 238 -24.12 -13.15 -26.29
C LYS A 238 -24.18 -11.63 -26.41
N ARG A 239 -23.03 -10.95 -26.37
CA ARG A 239 -22.96 -9.48 -26.33
C ARG A 239 -22.16 -8.96 -27.50
N SER A 240 -22.49 -7.76 -27.98
CA SER A 240 -21.69 -7.13 -29.02
C SER A 240 -20.24 -6.91 -28.54
N PRO A 241 -19.24 -7.06 -29.42
CA PRO A 241 -17.83 -6.86 -29.06
C PRO A 241 -17.56 -5.48 -28.43
N GLN A 242 -18.21 -4.44 -28.95
CA GLN A 242 -18.08 -3.08 -28.45
C GLN A 242 -18.64 -2.92 -27.03
N SER A 243 -19.79 -3.54 -26.74
CA SER A 243 -20.37 -3.52 -25.38
C SER A 243 -19.43 -4.20 -24.36
N ILE A 244 -18.86 -5.35 -24.71
CA ILE A 244 -17.90 -6.06 -23.85
C ILE A 244 -16.67 -5.20 -23.55
N ILE A 245 -16.12 -4.52 -24.57
CA ILE A 245 -14.96 -3.64 -24.40
C ILE A 245 -15.29 -2.49 -23.45
N LEU A 246 -16.45 -1.83 -23.64
CA LEU A 246 -16.88 -0.72 -22.79
C LEU A 246 -17.14 -1.16 -21.35
N ILE A 247 -17.83 -2.29 -21.15
CA ILE A 247 -18.10 -2.82 -19.81
C ILE A 247 -16.80 -3.24 -19.12
N ARG A 248 -15.91 -3.95 -19.83
CA ARG A 248 -14.62 -4.35 -19.28
C ARG A 248 -13.78 -3.14 -18.87
N ARG A 249 -13.74 -2.09 -19.70
CA ARG A 249 -13.03 -0.84 -19.37
C ARG A 249 -13.64 -0.19 -18.12
N SER A 250 -14.96 -0.14 -18.03
CA SER A 250 -15.65 0.37 -16.84
C SER A 250 -15.35 -0.45 -15.58
N VAL A 251 -15.35 -1.78 -15.65
CA VAL A 251 -15.01 -2.66 -14.51
C VAL A 251 -13.55 -2.48 -14.09
N LEU A 252 -12.63 -2.37 -15.04
CA LEU A 252 -11.21 -2.11 -14.76
C LEU A 252 -10.99 -0.73 -14.15
N ASN A 253 -11.68 0.31 -14.65
CA ASN A 253 -11.59 1.65 -14.07
C ASN A 253 -12.08 1.65 -12.61
N LEU A 254 -13.21 0.98 -12.32
CA LEU A 254 -13.72 0.85 -10.96
C LEU A 254 -12.76 0.05 -10.06
N PHE A 255 -12.14 -1.01 -10.60
CA PHE A 255 -11.10 -1.76 -9.88
C PHE A 255 -9.89 -0.87 -9.55
N CYS A 256 -9.38 -0.10 -10.52
CA CYS A 256 -8.28 0.82 -10.28
C CYS A 256 -8.63 1.88 -9.23
N GLN A 257 -9.84 2.44 -9.28
CA GLN A 257 -10.33 3.39 -8.29
C GLN A 257 -10.39 2.81 -6.87
N LEU A 258 -10.60 1.50 -6.73
CA LEU A 258 -10.61 0.81 -5.44
C LEU A 258 -9.22 0.36 -4.97
N VAL A 259 -8.35 -0.05 -5.90
CA VAL A 259 -7.00 -0.50 -5.57
C VAL A 259 -6.18 0.64 -4.98
N VAL A 260 -6.35 1.87 -5.47
CA VAL A 260 -5.65 3.04 -4.92
C VAL A 260 -5.91 3.22 -3.41
N PRO A 261 -7.15 3.39 -2.92
CA PRO A 261 -7.40 3.52 -1.48
C PRO A 261 -7.04 2.24 -0.70
N ILE A 262 -7.21 1.04 -1.28
CA ILE A 262 -6.72 -0.18 -0.63
C ILE A 262 -5.19 -0.10 -0.40
N THR A 263 -4.43 0.30 -1.41
CA THR A 263 -2.97 0.34 -1.33
C THR A 263 -2.48 1.48 -0.44
N PHE A 264 -3.05 2.68 -0.56
CA PHE A 264 -2.55 3.88 0.12
C PHE A 264 -3.19 4.14 1.49
N PHE A 265 -4.32 3.51 1.81
CA PHE A 265 -4.98 3.69 3.10
C PHE A 265 -5.07 2.38 3.86
N LEU A 266 -5.64 1.32 3.26
CA LEU A 266 -5.85 0.06 3.97
C LEU A 266 -4.53 -0.62 4.37
N ILE A 267 -3.52 -0.67 3.49
CA ILE A 267 -2.23 -1.29 3.83
C ILE A 267 -1.51 -0.53 4.95
N PRO A 268 -1.32 0.81 4.88
CA PRO A 268 -0.75 1.56 6.01
C PRO A 268 -1.55 1.43 7.29
N ALA A 269 -2.88 1.56 7.23
CA ALA A 269 -3.73 1.44 8.41
C ALA A 269 -3.62 0.05 9.05
N CYS A 270 -3.70 -1.02 8.26
CA CYS A 270 -3.46 -2.38 8.75
C CYS A 270 -2.05 -2.53 9.32
N SER A 271 -1.03 -1.92 8.71
CA SER A 271 0.35 -1.99 9.20
C SER A 271 0.50 -1.29 10.55
N ILE A 272 -0.05 -0.08 10.69
CA ILE A 272 -0.05 0.67 11.95
C ILE A 272 -0.80 -0.12 13.02
N LEU A 273 -2.02 -0.56 12.71
CA LEU A 273 -2.86 -1.33 13.64
C LEU A 273 -2.22 -2.66 14.04
N PHE A 274 -1.59 -3.37 13.09
CA PHE A 274 -0.89 -4.62 13.37
C PHE A 274 0.42 -4.37 14.13
N GLY A 275 1.09 -3.23 13.93
CA GLY A 275 2.26 -2.82 14.70
C GLY A 275 1.90 -2.49 16.15
N VAL A 276 0.72 -1.87 16.37
CA VAL A 276 0.15 -1.68 17.71
C VAL A 276 -0.26 -3.02 18.33
N ALA A 277 -0.82 -3.94 17.55
CA ALA A 277 -1.29 -5.24 18.06
C ALA A 277 -0.14 -6.24 18.31
N ILE A 278 0.91 -6.23 17.47
CA ILE A 278 1.99 -7.22 17.45
C ILE A 278 3.34 -6.50 17.48
N GLU A 279 4.04 -6.62 18.61
CA GLU A 279 5.39 -6.04 18.80
C GLU A 279 6.41 -6.59 17.79
N ASN A 280 6.09 -7.71 17.15
CA ASN A 280 6.89 -8.42 16.13
C ASN A 280 6.33 -8.32 14.69
N LEU A 281 5.52 -7.28 14.36
CA LEU A 281 4.98 -7.10 13.00
C LEU A 281 6.08 -7.19 11.94
N MET A 282 7.20 -6.49 12.14
CA MET A 282 8.29 -6.45 11.15
C MET A 282 8.87 -7.84 10.91
N SER A 283 9.05 -8.63 11.97
CA SER A 283 9.50 -10.03 11.86
C SER A 283 8.49 -10.91 11.12
N PHE A 284 7.19 -10.68 11.31
CA PHE A 284 6.15 -11.41 10.58
C PHE A 284 6.11 -11.05 9.10
N VAL A 285 6.20 -9.76 8.76
CA VAL A 285 6.25 -9.30 7.37
C VAL A 285 7.52 -9.82 6.69
N PHE A 286 8.66 -9.77 7.37
CA PHE A 286 9.92 -10.36 6.92
C PHE A 286 9.77 -11.86 6.60
N ALA A 287 9.16 -12.65 7.49
CA ALA A 287 8.97 -14.08 7.26
C ALA A 287 8.12 -14.37 6.01
N ILE A 288 7.07 -13.56 5.78
CA ILE A 288 6.24 -13.65 4.57
C ILE A 288 7.04 -13.23 3.33
N ALA A 289 7.73 -12.09 3.40
CA ALA A 289 8.53 -11.54 2.30
C ALA A 289 9.59 -12.54 1.85
N LEU A 290 10.40 -13.05 2.77
CA LEU A 290 11.43 -14.03 2.51
C LEU A 290 10.86 -15.34 1.91
N SER A 291 9.72 -15.81 2.43
CA SER A 291 9.06 -17.00 1.88
C SER A 291 8.62 -16.79 0.43
N LEU A 292 8.03 -15.63 0.13
CA LEU A 292 7.60 -15.25 -1.22
C LEU A 292 8.80 -15.05 -2.15
N ASP A 293 9.89 -14.47 -1.67
CA ASP A 293 11.11 -14.29 -2.45
C ASP A 293 11.73 -15.61 -2.88
N ILE A 294 11.83 -16.57 -1.96
CA ILE A 294 12.34 -17.92 -2.26
C ILE A 294 11.46 -18.60 -3.31
N ILE A 295 10.13 -18.50 -3.18
CA ILE A 295 9.18 -19.04 -4.17
C ILE A 295 9.36 -18.34 -5.53
N GLY A 296 9.47 -17.01 -5.54
CA GLY A 296 9.73 -16.21 -6.73
C GLY A 296 11.01 -16.63 -7.43
N MET A 297 12.10 -16.81 -6.68
CA MET A 297 13.38 -17.27 -7.16
C MET A 297 13.29 -18.67 -7.79
N ILE A 298 12.63 -19.62 -7.12
CA ILE A 298 12.43 -20.98 -7.64
C ILE A 298 11.68 -20.94 -8.98
N PHE A 299 10.64 -20.10 -9.10
CA PHE A 299 9.91 -19.96 -10.37
C PHE A 299 10.73 -19.28 -11.46
N LEU A 300 11.51 -18.27 -11.11
CA LEU A 300 12.42 -17.61 -12.05
C LEU A 300 13.41 -18.61 -12.62
N ILE A 301 14.05 -19.43 -11.78
CA ILE A 301 15.05 -20.42 -12.17
C ILE A 301 14.42 -21.59 -12.94
N LYS A 302 13.40 -22.25 -12.36
CA LYS A 302 12.90 -23.54 -12.87
C LYS A 302 11.81 -23.43 -13.93
N ILE A 303 11.02 -22.34 -13.94
CA ILE A 303 9.81 -22.26 -14.77
C ILE A 303 9.98 -21.31 -15.96
N THR A 304 10.88 -20.33 -15.87
CA THR A 304 11.05 -19.34 -16.95
C THR A 304 11.66 -19.97 -18.20
N PRO A 305 11.03 -19.84 -19.39
CA PRO A 305 11.53 -20.45 -20.61
C PRO A 305 12.94 -19.98 -21.00
N PRO A 306 13.78 -20.85 -21.60
CA PRO A 306 15.15 -20.49 -22.00
C PRO A 306 15.21 -19.36 -23.02
N LYS A 307 14.18 -19.20 -23.87
CA LYS A 307 14.06 -18.06 -24.80
C LYS A 307 14.00 -16.68 -24.11
N GLN A 308 13.76 -16.66 -22.80
CA GLN A 308 13.74 -15.44 -21.98
C GLN A 308 14.94 -15.36 -21.02
N ALA A 309 16.01 -16.13 -21.26
CA ALA A 309 17.15 -16.25 -20.35
C ALA A 309 17.77 -14.89 -19.95
N VAL A 310 17.92 -13.95 -20.89
CA VAL A 310 18.52 -12.64 -20.58
C VAL A 310 17.66 -11.85 -19.58
N VAL A 311 16.35 -11.74 -19.84
CA VAL A 311 15.42 -11.05 -18.93
C VAL A 311 15.30 -11.81 -17.60
N ARG A 312 15.25 -13.14 -17.67
CA ARG A 312 15.24 -14.01 -16.49
C ARG A 312 16.44 -13.74 -15.59
N ASN A 313 17.63 -13.60 -16.14
CA ASN A 313 18.85 -13.37 -15.35
C ASN A 313 18.81 -12.00 -14.65
N TYR A 314 18.30 -10.95 -15.31
CA TYR A 314 18.08 -9.66 -14.64
C TYR A 314 17.03 -9.75 -13.53
N LEU A 315 15.94 -10.47 -13.75
CA LEU A 315 14.91 -10.68 -12.71
C LEU A 315 15.43 -11.53 -11.53
N ILE A 316 16.29 -12.52 -11.79
CA ILE A 316 16.99 -13.27 -10.74
C ILE A 316 17.87 -12.34 -9.92
N LEU A 317 18.61 -11.43 -10.56
CA LEU A 317 19.43 -10.45 -9.85
C LEU A 317 18.57 -9.51 -8.99
N VAL A 318 17.43 -9.01 -9.52
CA VAL A 318 16.46 -8.23 -8.73
C VAL A 318 16.01 -9.01 -7.50
N GLN A 319 15.61 -10.28 -7.68
CA GLN A 319 15.14 -11.12 -6.59
C GLN A 319 16.22 -11.42 -5.54
N ALA A 320 17.45 -11.66 -5.99
CA ALA A 320 18.58 -11.89 -5.09
C ALA A 320 18.91 -10.63 -4.29
N SER A 321 18.90 -9.47 -4.92
CA SER A 321 19.07 -8.19 -4.23
C SER A 321 17.95 -7.94 -3.21
N LEU A 322 16.68 -8.23 -3.52
CA LEU A 322 15.57 -8.13 -2.57
C LEU A 322 15.78 -9.01 -1.33
N ILE A 323 16.14 -10.28 -1.52
CA ILE A 323 16.45 -11.19 -0.39
C ILE A 323 17.58 -10.64 0.48
N LEU A 324 18.65 -10.13 -0.15
CA LEU A 324 19.78 -9.54 0.57
C LEU A 324 19.41 -8.26 1.31
N ILE A 325 18.56 -7.42 0.72
CA ILE A 325 18.01 -6.22 1.36
C ILE A 325 17.19 -6.64 2.58
N ASP A 326 16.22 -7.53 2.43
CA ASP A 326 15.32 -7.94 3.53
C ASP A 326 16.10 -8.60 4.66
N ILE A 327 17.04 -9.52 4.36
CA ILE A 327 17.90 -10.14 5.39
C ILE A 327 18.78 -9.11 6.09
N ASN A 328 19.43 -8.22 5.34
CA ASN A 328 20.32 -7.23 5.93
C ASN A 328 19.51 -6.21 6.76
N PHE A 329 18.38 -5.75 6.26
CA PHE A 329 17.54 -4.76 6.92
C PHE A 329 16.87 -5.32 8.18
N ASP A 330 16.15 -6.44 8.08
CA ASP A 330 15.32 -6.94 9.18
C ASP A 330 16.11 -7.78 10.20
N VAL A 331 17.14 -8.51 9.78
CA VAL A 331 17.92 -9.39 10.65
C VAL A 331 19.31 -8.81 10.94
N GLY A 332 19.98 -8.29 9.92
CA GLY A 332 21.35 -7.79 10.03
C GLY A 332 21.45 -6.50 10.84
N VAL A 333 20.72 -5.47 10.44
CA VAL A 333 20.74 -4.13 11.03
C VAL A 333 19.63 -3.99 12.06
N CYS A 334 18.41 -4.44 11.75
CA CYS A 334 17.21 -4.22 12.56
C CYS A 334 17.13 -2.76 13.04
N PRO A 335 16.93 -1.83 12.09
CA PRO A 335 17.07 -0.41 12.35
C PRO A 335 15.89 0.11 13.17
N ILE A 336 16.21 0.93 14.16
CA ILE A 336 15.26 1.69 14.97
C ILE A 336 15.51 3.16 14.65
N PHE A 337 14.67 3.70 13.78
CA PHE A 337 14.75 5.10 13.36
C PHE A 337 14.13 6.01 14.42
N LEU A 338 14.79 7.14 14.66
CA LEU A 338 14.39 8.19 15.59
C LEU A 338 13.88 9.40 14.79
N PHE A 339 12.86 9.20 13.95
CA PHE A 339 12.27 10.30 13.20
C PHE A 339 11.76 11.42 14.14
N PRO A 340 11.66 12.67 13.68
CA PRO A 340 12.14 13.20 12.40
C PRO A 340 13.65 13.48 12.41
N ALA A 341 14.35 13.23 13.52
CA ALA A 341 15.80 13.36 13.51
C ALA A 341 16.39 12.36 12.49
N PRO A 342 17.43 12.73 11.72
CA PRO A 342 18.22 11.80 10.91
C PRO A 342 19.10 10.90 11.79
N ALA A 343 18.51 10.35 12.84
CA ALA A 343 19.17 9.53 13.83
C ALA A 343 18.45 8.19 13.90
N GLY A 344 19.20 7.19 14.30
CA GLY A 344 18.70 5.85 14.49
C GLY A 344 19.77 5.03 15.18
N PHE A 345 19.36 3.93 15.78
CA PHE A 345 20.29 2.91 16.23
C PHE A 345 19.88 1.58 15.63
N ALA A 346 20.80 0.63 15.63
CA ALA A 346 20.62 -0.68 15.05
C ALA A 346 20.89 -1.73 16.12
N SER A 347 20.11 -2.81 16.15
CA SER A 347 20.25 -3.87 17.15
C SER A 347 20.36 -5.28 16.58
N GLY A 348 20.47 -5.39 15.24
CA GLY A 348 20.52 -6.64 14.53
C GLY A 348 21.81 -7.42 14.71
N VAL A 349 21.89 -8.58 14.07
CA VAL A 349 23.00 -9.54 14.19
C VAL A 349 24.34 -8.93 13.78
N LEU A 350 24.37 -8.08 12.74
CA LEU A 350 25.62 -7.43 12.31
C LEU A 350 26.17 -6.51 13.40
N MET A 351 25.30 -5.78 14.10
CA MET A 351 25.71 -4.88 15.19
C MET A 351 26.32 -5.67 16.35
N LYS A 352 25.75 -6.84 16.66
CA LYS A 352 26.26 -7.73 17.71
C LYS A 352 27.64 -8.33 17.39
N ILE A 353 27.96 -8.47 16.11
CA ILE A 353 29.27 -8.95 15.63
C ILE A 353 30.29 -7.80 15.52
N GLY A 354 29.88 -6.56 15.83
CA GLY A 354 30.75 -5.39 15.85
C GLY A 354 30.77 -4.57 14.56
N PHE A 355 29.84 -4.80 13.63
CA PHE A 355 29.67 -3.89 12.50
C PHE A 355 29.11 -2.55 13.00
N SER A 356 29.62 -1.45 12.45
CA SER A 356 29.02 -0.14 12.69
C SER A 356 27.64 -0.04 12.01
N ALA A 357 26.72 0.71 12.62
CA ALA A 357 25.41 0.98 12.02
C ALA A 357 25.55 1.58 10.61
N HIS A 358 26.52 2.49 10.45
CA HIS A 358 26.88 3.09 9.16
C HIS A 358 27.15 2.02 8.10
N LEU A 359 28.07 1.09 8.37
CA LEU A 359 28.41 0.01 7.44
C LEU A 359 27.19 -0.88 7.11
N GLY A 360 26.36 -1.18 8.12
CA GLY A 360 25.11 -1.92 7.93
C GLY A 360 24.17 -1.22 6.93
N PHE A 361 23.91 0.08 7.14
CA PHE A 361 23.08 0.89 6.23
C PHE A 361 23.71 1.06 4.84
N SER A 362 25.03 1.21 4.75
CA SER A 362 25.71 1.29 3.45
C SER A 362 25.56 0.00 2.64
N LEU A 363 25.58 -1.17 3.29
CA LEU A 363 25.32 -2.44 2.61
C LEU A 363 23.89 -2.53 2.06
N ILE A 364 22.91 -2.06 2.83
CA ILE A 364 21.51 -1.99 2.38
C ILE A 364 21.41 -1.10 1.12
N LEU A 365 22.00 0.09 1.15
CA LEU A 365 22.02 1.01 0.00
C LEU A 365 22.72 0.39 -1.21
N LEU A 366 23.84 -0.29 -1.01
CA LEU A 366 24.54 -1.00 -2.08
C LEU A 366 23.64 -2.04 -2.75
N PHE A 367 22.89 -2.82 -1.97
CA PHE A 367 21.95 -3.80 -2.53
C PHE A 367 20.78 -3.14 -3.27
N TYR A 368 20.26 -2.01 -2.80
CA TYR A 368 19.27 -1.21 -3.53
C TYR A 368 19.79 -0.72 -4.88
N VAL A 369 21.06 -0.33 -4.95
CA VAL A 369 21.72 0.09 -6.20
C VAL A 369 21.82 -1.07 -7.17
N TRP A 370 22.22 -2.25 -6.70
CA TRP A 370 22.25 -3.45 -7.52
C TRP A 370 20.86 -3.83 -8.04
N MET A 371 19.84 -3.74 -7.20
CA MET A 371 18.44 -3.92 -7.63
C MET A 371 18.06 -2.91 -8.71
N GLY A 372 18.34 -1.61 -8.49
CA GLY A 372 18.05 -0.54 -9.44
C GLY A 372 18.77 -0.72 -10.78
N LEU A 373 20.01 -1.20 -10.76
CA LEU A 373 20.78 -1.53 -11.96
C LEU A 373 20.18 -2.72 -12.73
N ALA A 374 19.75 -3.77 -12.02
CA ALA A 374 19.09 -4.93 -12.61
C ALA A 374 17.74 -4.53 -13.27
N ILE A 375 16.96 -3.68 -12.60
CA ILE A 375 15.73 -3.08 -13.15
C ILE A 375 16.04 -2.28 -14.42
N ASN A 376 17.02 -1.38 -14.36
CA ASN A 376 17.45 -0.56 -15.50
C ASN A 376 17.89 -1.43 -16.69
N ALA A 377 18.67 -2.47 -16.44
CA ALA A 377 19.10 -3.42 -17.46
C ALA A 377 17.91 -4.14 -18.10
N CYS A 378 16.90 -4.53 -17.31
CA CYS A 378 15.67 -5.14 -17.81
C CYS A 378 14.86 -4.17 -18.70
N ILE A 379 14.64 -2.93 -18.24
CA ILE A 379 13.96 -1.88 -19.02
C ILE A 379 14.71 -1.62 -20.33
N ARG A 380 16.03 -1.44 -20.25
CA ARG A 380 16.91 -1.17 -21.40
C ARG A 380 16.86 -2.33 -22.40
N PHE A 381 16.99 -3.57 -21.94
CA PHE A 381 16.90 -4.74 -22.82
C PHE A 381 15.57 -4.78 -23.58
N ARG A 382 14.46 -4.51 -22.88
CA ARG A 382 13.13 -4.45 -23.50
C ARG A 382 13.01 -3.30 -24.48
N HIS A 383 13.45 -2.11 -24.10
CA HIS A 383 13.49 -0.95 -24.97
C HIS A 383 14.28 -1.24 -26.26
N GLN A 384 15.50 -1.75 -26.13
CA GLN A 384 16.37 -2.07 -27.26
C GLN A 384 15.79 -3.19 -28.14
N THR A 385 14.92 -4.06 -27.62
CA THR A 385 14.21 -5.05 -28.45
C THR A 385 13.10 -4.43 -29.31
N LEU A 386 12.54 -3.30 -28.88
CA LEU A 386 11.41 -2.65 -29.56
C LEU A 386 11.82 -1.56 -30.54
N VAL A 387 12.90 -0.85 -30.24
CA VAL A 387 13.38 0.26 -31.07
C VAL A 387 13.86 -0.27 -32.45
N PRO A 388 13.40 0.35 -33.55
CA PRO A 388 13.77 -0.05 -34.90
C PRO A 388 15.27 0.18 -35.18
N VAL A 389 15.81 -0.59 -36.11
CA VAL A 389 17.18 -0.41 -36.61
C VAL A 389 17.26 0.95 -37.32
N GLY A 390 18.27 1.77 -36.97
CA GLY A 390 18.44 3.13 -37.50
C GLY A 390 17.89 4.26 -36.60
N SER A 391 17.15 3.94 -35.53
CA SER A 391 16.79 4.96 -34.54
C SER A 391 18.01 5.38 -33.73
N ILE A 392 18.14 6.69 -33.44
CA ILE A 392 19.16 7.24 -32.52
C ILE A 392 19.11 6.63 -31.11
N PHE A 393 17.97 6.06 -30.72
CA PHE A 393 17.79 5.41 -29.43
C PHE A 393 18.20 3.93 -29.42
N LYS A 394 18.64 3.39 -30.57
CA LYS A 394 19.13 2.01 -30.71
C LYS A 394 20.62 1.98 -30.36
N LEU A 395 20.96 1.36 -29.24
CA LEU A 395 22.36 1.16 -28.86
C LEU A 395 22.98 0.06 -29.71
N ARG A 396 24.26 0.25 -30.08
CA ARG A 396 25.07 -0.82 -30.68
C ARG A 396 25.24 -1.95 -29.66
N LYS A 397 25.25 -3.20 -30.12
CA LYS A 397 25.24 -4.38 -29.22
C LYS A 397 26.46 -4.40 -28.29
N GLU A 398 27.59 -3.90 -28.79
CA GLU A 398 28.87 -3.78 -28.11
C GLU A 398 28.84 -2.72 -27.00
N LEU A 399 28.03 -1.66 -27.17
CA LEU A 399 27.90 -0.58 -26.19
C LEU A 399 26.97 -0.94 -25.02
N VAL A 400 26.08 -1.92 -25.18
CA VAL A 400 25.15 -2.33 -24.10
C VAL A 400 25.89 -2.87 -22.85
N PRO A 401 26.84 -3.82 -22.95
CA PRO A 401 27.57 -4.27 -21.77
C PRO A 401 28.45 -3.17 -21.18
N ILE A 402 29.10 -2.35 -22.01
CA ILE A 402 29.96 -1.23 -21.57
C ILE A 402 29.12 -0.23 -20.76
N THR A 403 27.97 0.19 -21.28
CA THR A 403 27.08 1.11 -20.58
C THR A 403 26.48 0.50 -19.31
N ASN A 404 26.34 -0.83 -19.20
CA ASN A 404 25.94 -1.46 -17.94
C ASN A 404 27.09 -1.45 -16.91
N ILE A 405 28.31 -1.77 -17.34
CA ILE A 405 29.50 -1.78 -16.48
C ILE A 405 29.83 -0.38 -15.97
N ILE A 406 29.81 0.63 -16.85
CA ILE A 406 30.07 2.03 -16.47
C ILE A 406 29.05 2.48 -15.41
N VAL A 407 27.75 2.26 -15.63
CA VAL A 407 26.72 2.66 -14.65
C VAL A 407 26.86 1.85 -13.36
N LEU A 408 27.19 0.56 -13.43
CA LEU A 408 27.45 -0.27 -12.24
C LEU A 408 28.64 0.25 -11.43
N ILE A 409 29.77 0.52 -12.07
CA ILE A 409 30.99 1.01 -11.42
C ILE A 409 30.74 2.40 -10.84
N LEU A 410 30.21 3.33 -11.63
CA LEU A 410 29.97 4.70 -11.18
C LEU A 410 29.01 4.75 -10.00
N LEU A 411 27.89 4.02 -10.06
CA LEU A 411 26.93 4.01 -8.95
C LEU A 411 27.50 3.23 -7.76
N SER A 412 28.07 2.04 -7.92
CA SER A 412 28.56 1.25 -6.79
C SER A 412 29.77 1.89 -6.11
N ALA A 413 30.71 2.46 -6.86
CA ALA A 413 31.88 3.14 -6.31
C ALA A 413 31.47 4.32 -5.44
N PHE A 414 30.41 5.05 -5.80
CA PHE A 414 29.87 6.12 -4.98
C PHE A 414 29.41 5.63 -3.59
N TYR A 415 28.66 4.53 -3.53
CA TYR A 415 28.19 3.99 -2.23
C TYR A 415 29.29 3.31 -1.43
N VAL A 416 30.30 2.74 -2.10
CA VAL A 416 31.50 2.25 -1.42
C VAL A 416 32.27 3.41 -0.81
N VAL A 417 32.50 4.50 -1.57
CA VAL A 417 33.13 5.71 -1.05
C VAL A 417 32.32 6.26 0.12
N TYR A 418 30.99 6.34 -0.01
CA TYR A 418 30.09 6.73 1.10
C TYR A 418 30.30 5.86 2.34
N ALA A 419 30.33 4.54 2.19
CA ALA A 419 30.52 3.60 3.30
C ALA A 419 31.82 3.84 4.09
N PHE A 420 32.84 4.38 3.43
CA PHE A 420 34.17 4.61 4.01
C PHE A 420 34.49 6.10 4.29
N SER A 421 33.72 7.06 3.76
CA SER A 421 34.06 8.49 3.85
C SER A 421 33.69 9.16 5.16
N GLY A 422 32.70 8.63 5.89
CA GLY A 422 32.29 9.15 7.22
C GLY A 422 31.64 10.54 7.21
N ASP A 423 30.48 10.63 7.86
CA ASP A 423 29.82 11.82 8.44
C ASP A 423 29.52 13.11 7.64
N ASP A 424 29.92 13.29 6.38
CA ASP A 424 29.41 14.44 5.64
C ASP A 424 27.98 14.23 5.11
N ALA A 425 27.02 14.34 6.03
CA ALA A 425 25.58 14.27 5.78
C ALA A 425 25.13 15.21 4.65
N THR A 426 25.82 16.33 4.44
CA THR A 426 25.45 17.32 3.41
C THR A 426 25.73 16.84 1.98
N THR A 427 26.73 15.95 1.81
CA THR A 427 27.04 15.31 0.53
C THR A 427 26.06 14.16 0.22
N VAL A 428 25.39 13.59 1.23
CA VAL A 428 24.44 12.48 1.05
C VAL A 428 23.08 12.98 0.54
N ASP A 429 22.55 14.02 1.18
CA ASP A 429 21.20 14.55 0.91
C ASP A 429 21.06 15.12 -0.51
N ARG A 430 22.12 15.74 -1.03
CA ARG A 430 22.10 16.36 -2.37
C ARG A 430 22.14 15.35 -3.51
N PHE A 431 22.74 14.17 -3.30
CA PHE A 431 23.00 13.22 -4.38
C PHE A 431 21.94 12.11 -4.50
N ILE A 432 21.26 11.74 -3.41
CA ILE A 432 20.20 10.71 -3.43
C ILE A 432 18.95 11.19 -4.21
N MET A 433 18.65 12.49 -4.20
CA MET A 433 17.43 13.03 -4.81
C MET A 433 17.43 13.09 -6.35
N ILE A 434 18.58 13.04 -7.03
CA ILE A 434 18.67 13.53 -8.42
C ILE A 434 18.70 12.40 -9.49
N LEU A 435 19.17 11.18 -9.18
CA LEU A 435 19.60 10.25 -10.25
C LEU A 435 18.66 9.07 -10.58
N GLY A 436 17.67 8.73 -9.74
CA GLY A 436 17.00 7.42 -9.85
C GLY A 436 15.61 7.36 -10.51
N ILE A 437 14.78 8.40 -10.34
CA ILE A 437 13.31 8.20 -10.42
C ILE A 437 12.69 8.75 -11.71
N TYR A 438 13.28 9.77 -12.33
CA TYR A 438 12.62 10.52 -13.41
C TYR A 438 12.75 9.89 -14.81
N GLY A 439 13.74 9.02 -15.04
CA GLY A 439 13.99 8.46 -16.39
C GLY A 439 13.04 7.33 -16.81
N TRP A 440 12.48 6.56 -15.88
CA TRP A 440 11.72 5.36 -16.21
C TRP A 440 10.34 5.62 -16.80
N PRO A 441 9.51 6.56 -16.27
CA PRO A 441 8.22 6.86 -16.88
C PRO A 441 8.38 7.29 -18.34
N TYR A 442 9.42 8.09 -18.64
CA TYR A 442 9.76 8.50 -20.00
C TYR A 442 10.10 7.29 -20.89
N MET A 443 10.94 6.37 -20.42
CA MET A 443 11.30 5.15 -21.17
C MET A 443 10.09 4.28 -21.48
N PHE A 444 9.16 4.10 -20.54
CA PHE A 444 7.91 3.37 -20.78
C PHE A 444 7.01 4.09 -21.76
N ALA A 445 6.81 5.40 -21.61
CA ALA A 445 6.04 6.20 -22.55
C ALA A 445 6.62 6.08 -23.97
N HIS A 446 7.94 6.21 -24.11
CA HIS A 446 8.64 6.03 -25.38
C HIS A 446 8.42 4.63 -25.97
N MET A 447 8.53 3.55 -25.17
CA MET A 447 8.25 2.18 -25.64
C MET A 447 6.81 2.01 -26.16
N PHE A 448 5.81 2.62 -25.50
CA PHE A 448 4.43 2.58 -25.98
C PHE A 448 4.23 3.39 -27.27
N ILE A 449 4.86 4.56 -27.39
CA ILE A 449 4.83 5.39 -28.60
C ILE A 449 5.47 4.65 -29.78
N ILE A 450 6.67 4.07 -29.59
CA ILE A 450 7.34 3.28 -30.62
C ILE A 450 6.50 2.07 -31.02
N LEU A 451 5.90 1.37 -30.06
CA LEU A 451 5.01 0.24 -30.34
C LEU A 451 3.78 0.65 -31.16
N GLN A 452 3.26 1.86 -30.95
CA GLN A 452 2.16 2.43 -31.73
C GLN A 452 2.60 2.81 -33.14
N LYS A 453 3.77 3.45 -33.30
CA LYS A 453 4.35 3.79 -34.62
C LYS A 453 4.63 2.54 -35.47
N GLU A 454 5.11 1.48 -34.83
CA GLU A 454 5.44 0.21 -35.49
C GLU A 454 4.21 -0.70 -35.73
N ARG A 455 2.99 -0.20 -35.47
CA ARG A 455 1.76 -0.99 -35.60
C ARG A 455 1.52 -1.51 -37.01
N ALA A 456 1.91 -0.75 -38.04
CA ALA A 456 1.73 -1.16 -39.44
C ALA A 456 2.67 -2.29 -39.86
N LYS A 457 3.84 -2.42 -39.22
CA LYS A 457 4.89 -3.38 -39.60
C LYS A 457 4.83 -4.71 -38.85
N ARG A 458 4.01 -4.81 -37.80
CA ARG A 458 3.97 -5.96 -36.90
C ARG A 458 2.58 -6.60 -36.92
N SER A 459 2.53 -7.92 -36.78
CA SER A 459 1.24 -8.61 -36.69
C SER A 459 0.44 -8.11 -35.46
N PRO A 460 -0.90 -8.00 -35.54
CA PRO A 460 -1.72 -7.55 -34.42
C PRO A 460 -1.54 -8.39 -33.15
N GLN A 461 -1.28 -9.70 -33.32
CA GLN A 461 -1.01 -10.61 -32.21
C GLN A 461 0.32 -10.30 -31.53
N SER A 462 1.38 -10.04 -32.29
CA SER A 462 2.69 -9.66 -31.76
C SER A 462 2.61 -8.36 -30.95
N ILE A 463 1.94 -7.34 -31.47
CA ILE A 463 1.73 -6.06 -30.77
C ILE A 463 0.98 -6.28 -29.45
N LYS A 464 -0.08 -7.10 -29.46
CA LYS A 464 -0.84 -7.42 -28.25
C LYS A 464 0.02 -8.12 -27.21
N LEU A 465 0.86 -9.07 -27.61
CA LEU A 465 1.78 -9.77 -26.72
C LEU A 465 2.85 -8.84 -26.15
N ILE A 466 3.45 -7.98 -26.98
CA ILE A 466 4.43 -6.99 -26.55
C ILE A 466 3.81 -5.98 -25.58
N ARG A 467 2.65 -5.41 -25.91
CA ARG A 467 1.95 -4.45 -25.04
C ARG A 467 1.64 -5.06 -23.69
N ARG A 468 1.19 -6.32 -23.67
CA ARG A 468 0.94 -7.06 -22.44
C ARG A 468 2.24 -7.29 -21.66
N SER A 469 3.33 -7.65 -22.33
CA SER A 469 4.64 -7.80 -21.68
C SER A 469 5.16 -6.49 -21.09
N LEU A 470 4.96 -5.36 -21.76
CA LEU A 470 5.35 -4.04 -21.26
C LEU A 470 4.52 -3.62 -20.05
N LEU A 471 3.20 -3.82 -20.11
CA LEU A 471 2.32 -3.55 -18.98
C LEU A 471 2.69 -4.43 -17.77
N ASN A 472 2.98 -5.71 -18.02
CA ASN A 472 3.41 -6.63 -16.99
C ASN A 472 4.70 -6.15 -16.30
N LEU A 473 5.70 -5.73 -17.09
CA LEU A 473 6.95 -5.17 -16.57
C LEU A 473 6.69 -3.87 -15.80
N PHE A 474 5.87 -2.97 -16.34
CA PHE A 474 5.50 -1.72 -15.65
C PHE A 474 4.85 -2.00 -14.28
N CYS A 475 3.91 -2.94 -14.22
CA CYS A 475 3.29 -3.35 -12.96
C CYS A 475 4.28 -3.95 -11.96
N GLN A 476 5.28 -4.72 -12.42
CA GLN A 476 6.31 -5.26 -11.53
C GLN A 476 7.19 -4.16 -10.95
N LEU A 477 7.52 -3.13 -11.76
CA LEU A 477 8.43 -2.06 -11.35
C LEU A 477 7.75 -0.95 -10.56
N ILE A 478 6.45 -0.71 -10.76
CA ILE A 478 5.73 0.33 -10.02
C ILE A 478 5.62 -0.01 -8.53
N VAL A 479 5.60 -1.30 -8.17
CA VAL A 479 5.41 -1.72 -6.78
C VAL A 479 6.59 -1.33 -5.88
N PRO A 480 7.86 -1.64 -6.19
CA PRO A 480 8.99 -1.12 -5.43
C PRO A 480 9.01 0.41 -5.34
N ILE A 481 8.58 1.10 -6.40
CA ILE A 481 8.49 2.56 -6.39
C ILE A 481 7.41 3.03 -5.39
N LEU A 482 6.24 2.40 -5.37
CA LEU A 482 5.13 2.79 -4.51
C LEU A 482 5.40 2.50 -3.02
N PHE A 483 5.98 1.36 -2.69
CA PHE A 483 6.17 0.92 -1.30
C PHE A 483 7.52 1.29 -0.70
N PHE A 484 8.53 1.53 -1.53
CA PHE A 484 9.86 1.92 -1.06
C PHE A 484 10.29 3.27 -1.64
N GLY A 485 10.32 3.41 -2.97
CA GLY A 485 10.86 4.63 -3.61
C GLY A 485 10.20 5.92 -3.14
N ILE A 486 8.87 6.03 -3.27
CA ILE A 486 8.11 7.21 -2.85
C ILE A 486 8.22 7.42 -1.34
N PRO A 487 7.90 6.42 -0.48
CA PRO A 487 8.06 6.58 0.97
C PRO A 487 9.46 7.03 1.39
N ALA A 488 10.53 6.44 0.84
CA ALA A 488 11.90 6.81 1.15
C ALA A 488 12.24 8.24 0.71
N ASN A 489 11.83 8.65 -0.49
CA ASN A 489 12.07 10.03 -0.95
C ASN A 489 11.29 11.05 -0.13
N VAL A 490 10.06 10.71 0.26
CA VAL A 490 9.25 11.57 1.12
C VAL A 490 9.94 11.70 2.49
N ILE A 491 10.34 10.60 3.13
CA ILE A 491 11.10 10.64 4.40
C ILE A 491 12.39 11.47 4.26
N LEU A 492 13.17 11.26 3.20
CA LEU A 492 14.40 12.02 2.95
C LEU A 492 14.12 13.52 2.76
N LEU A 493 13.04 13.88 2.07
CA LEU A 493 12.61 15.28 1.97
C LEU A 493 12.22 15.84 3.34
N GLY A 494 11.54 15.07 4.19
CA GLY A 494 11.23 15.48 5.56
C GLY A 494 12.45 15.66 6.45
N VAL A 495 13.51 14.89 6.21
CA VAL A 495 14.80 15.03 6.89
C VAL A 495 15.56 16.25 6.37
N ALA A 496 15.64 16.42 5.05
CA ALA A 496 16.39 17.50 4.41
C ALA A 496 15.76 18.89 4.65
N PHE A 497 14.43 18.92 4.77
CA PHE A 497 13.67 20.14 5.02
C PHE A 497 12.95 20.00 6.36
N PRO A 498 13.54 20.51 7.45
CA PRO A 498 12.90 20.45 8.76
C PRO A 498 11.50 21.05 8.68
N ASN A 499 10.55 20.45 9.38
CA ASN A 499 9.14 20.87 9.46
C ASN A 499 8.25 20.53 8.25
N ILE A 500 8.75 19.89 7.19
CA ILE A 500 7.90 19.44 6.07
C ILE A 500 7.07 18.20 6.43
N LEU A 501 7.67 17.25 7.15
CA LEU A 501 7.00 16.01 7.54
C LEU A 501 7.00 15.80 9.04
N SER A 502 5.85 15.37 9.55
CA SER A 502 5.73 14.94 10.94
C SER A 502 6.46 13.62 11.20
N PHE A 503 6.74 13.36 12.48
CA PHE A 503 7.27 12.10 12.95
C PHE A 503 6.39 10.92 12.50
N GLU A 504 5.09 11.04 12.76
CA GLU A 504 4.08 10.01 12.52
C GLU A 504 3.97 9.70 11.04
N THR A 505 4.07 10.73 10.19
CA THR A 505 4.06 10.57 8.73
C THR A 505 5.29 9.80 8.27
N SER A 506 6.47 10.19 8.76
CA SER A 506 7.73 9.52 8.44
C SER A 506 7.73 8.06 8.92
N PHE A 507 7.21 7.84 10.13
CA PHE A 507 7.06 6.52 10.74
C PHE A 507 6.07 5.64 9.97
N GLY A 508 4.90 6.17 9.59
CA GLY A 508 3.91 5.46 8.79
C GLY A 508 4.43 5.08 7.40
N LEU A 509 5.13 5.99 6.74
CA LEU A 509 5.81 5.74 5.46
C LEU A 509 6.92 4.69 5.61
N PHE A 510 7.63 4.70 6.73
CA PHE A 510 8.65 3.72 7.03
C PHE A 510 8.09 2.30 7.12
N PHE A 511 6.89 2.12 7.71
CA PHE A 511 6.21 0.83 7.71
C PHE A 511 5.79 0.32 6.33
N LEU A 512 5.79 1.18 5.30
CA LEU A 512 5.54 0.71 3.93
C LEU A 512 6.74 -0.01 3.34
N PHE A 513 7.96 0.23 3.86
CA PHE A 513 9.17 -0.32 3.28
C PHE A 513 9.12 -1.85 3.20
N PRO A 514 8.84 -2.62 4.27
CA PRO A 514 8.84 -4.09 4.19
C PRO A 514 7.81 -4.66 3.21
N TRP A 515 6.76 -3.91 2.87
CA TRP A 515 5.74 -4.36 1.92
C TRP A 515 6.20 -4.36 0.47
N HIS A 516 7.32 -3.70 0.14
CA HIS A 516 7.84 -3.65 -1.23
C HIS A 516 8.16 -5.05 -1.77
N SER A 517 8.80 -5.89 -0.96
CA SER A 517 9.16 -7.28 -1.32
C SER A 517 7.90 -8.15 -1.48
N VAL A 518 6.98 -8.09 -0.50
CA VAL A 518 5.69 -8.82 -0.56
C VAL A 518 4.91 -8.43 -1.82
N GLY A 519 4.75 -7.12 -2.05
CA GLY A 519 4.04 -6.61 -3.22
C GLY A 519 4.69 -7.05 -4.52
N HIS A 520 6.02 -6.93 -4.62
CA HIS A 520 6.75 -7.26 -5.84
C HIS A 520 6.54 -8.73 -6.21
N ASN A 521 6.66 -9.64 -5.25
CA ASN A 521 6.43 -11.07 -5.46
C ASN A 521 4.98 -11.38 -5.85
N VAL A 522 4.00 -10.80 -5.14
CA VAL A 522 2.58 -11.00 -5.49
C VAL A 522 2.30 -10.58 -6.93
N ILE A 523 2.86 -9.44 -7.37
CA ILE A 523 2.73 -8.99 -8.76
C ILE A 523 3.49 -9.92 -9.73
N LEU A 524 4.73 -10.31 -9.42
CA LEU A 524 5.52 -11.21 -10.26
C LEU A 524 4.76 -12.53 -10.53
N LEU A 525 4.19 -13.13 -9.49
CA LEU A 525 3.45 -14.39 -9.55
C LEU A 525 2.10 -14.25 -10.27
N SER A 526 1.37 -13.15 -10.03
CA SER A 526 0.03 -12.93 -10.58
C SER A 526 0.03 -12.44 -12.03
N VAL A 527 1.06 -11.71 -12.45
CA VAL A 527 1.10 -11.08 -13.77
C VAL A 527 1.76 -11.99 -14.81
N THR A 528 2.65 -12.89 -14.37
CA THR A 528 3.35 -13.84 -15.25
C THR A 528 2.46 -15.04 -15.57
N THR A 529 2.10 -15.19 -16.86
CA THR A 529 1.12 -16.22 -17.27
C THR A 529 1.62 -17.64 -17.01
N THR A 530 2.90 -17.91 -17.24
CA THR A 530 3.50 -19.22 -17.00
C THR A 530 3.41 -19.61 -15.53
N TYR A 531 3.69 -18.68 -14.61
CA TYR A 531 3.62 -18.92 -13.17
C TYR A 531 2.19 -19.17 -12.72
N ARG A 532 1.23 -18.35 -13.18
CA ARG A 532 -0.20 -18.60 -12.91
C ARG A 532 -0.69 -19.97 -13.35
N ILE A 533 -0.32 -20.42 -14.56
CA ILE A 533 -0.72 -21.75 -15.05
C ILE A 533 -0.16 -22.84 -14.15
N ARG A 534 1.10 -22.69 -13.70
CA ARG A 534 1.76 -23.65 -12.80
C ARG A 534 1.14 -23.64 -11.40
N ILE A 535 0.89 -22.47 -10.81
CA ILE A 535 0.20 -22.32 -9.52
C ILE A 535 -1.21 -22.93 -9.60
N ALA A 536 -1.97 -22.63 -10.66
CA ALA A 536 -3.29 -23.20 -10.86
C ALA A 536 -3.27 -24.72 -11.05
N SER A 537 -2.25 -25.26 -11.76
CA SER A 537 -2.05 -26.70 -11.90
C SER A 537 -1.74 -27.36 -10.56
N PHE A 538 -0.86 -26.75 -9.76
CA PHE A 538 -0.50 -27.24 -8.42
C PHE A 538 -1.72 -27.27 -7.49
N TYR A 539 -2.51 -26.19 -7.48
CA TYR A 539 -3.74 -26.12 -6.69
C TYR A 539 -4.78 -27.18 -7.12
N LYS A 540 -4.94 -27.42 -8.42
CA LYS A 540 -5.80 -28.51 -8.93
C LYS A 540 -5.33 -29.88 -8.45
N THR A 541 -4.02 -30.14 -8.43
CA THR A 541 -3.47 -31.39 -7.92
C THR A 541 -3.75 -31.56 -6.44
N LEU A 542 -3.53 -30.52 -5.62
CA LEU A 542 -3.84 -30.55 -4.19
C LEU A 542 -5.32 -30.82 -3.90
N LEU A 543 -6.23 -30.18 -4.65
CA LEU A 543 -7.66 -30.42 -4.52
C LEU A 543 -8.04 -31.88 -4.86
N LYS A 544 -7.43 -32.47 -5.90
CA LYS A 544 -7.66 -33.88 -6.25
C LYS A 544 -7.17 -34.83 -5.16
N VAL A 545 -6.00 -34.58 -4.57
CA VAL A 545 -5.47 -35.39 -3.46
C VAL A 545 -6.42 -35.34 -2.27
N ASN A 546 -6.94 -34.17 -1.92
CA ASN A 546 -7.91 -34.03 -0.83
C ASN A 546 -9.25 -34.71 -1.12
N GLN A 547 -9.71 -34.73 -2.38
CA GLN A 547 -10.91 -35.47 -2.77
C GLN A 547 -10.72 -36.99 -2.64
N HIS A 548 -9.58 -37.53 -3.07
CA HIS A 548 -9.26 -38.96 -2.91
C HIS A 548 -9.10 -39.36 -1.43
N ALA A 549 -8.51 -38.50 -0.59
CA ALA A 549 -8.41 -38.74 0.85
C ALA A 549 -9.80 -38.82 1.52
N LYS A 550 -10.72 -37.92 1.15
CA LYS A 550 -12.10 -37.97 1.64
C LYS A 550 -12.86 -39.21 1.16
N LEU A 551 -12.68 -39.63 -0.09
CA LEU A 551 -13.35 -40.83 -0.62
C LEU A 551 -12.88 -42.12 0.07
N LYS A 552 -11.63 -42.20 0.53
CA LYS A 552 -11.14 -43.35 1.30
C LYS A 552 -11.68 -43.43 2.74
N GLN A 553 -12.17 -42.32 3.31
CA GLN A 553 -12.72 -42.30 4.67
C GLN A 553 -14.22 -42.64 4.73
N VAL A 554 -14.93 -42.68 3.59
CA VAL A 554 -16.39 -42.90 3.53
C VAL A 554 -16.74 -44.34 3.08
N VAL A 555 -15.77 -45.25 3.04
CA VAL A 555 -16.07 -46.69 2.87
C VAL A 555 -16.15 -47.31 4.27
N PRO A 556 -17.34 -47.48 4.86
CA PRO A 556 -17.48 -48.29 6.07
C PRO A 556 -17.07 -49.73 5.74
N ARG A 557 -16.30 -50.34 6.64
CA ARG A 557 -15.98 -51.76 6.60
C ARG A 557 -17.22 -52.61 6.84
#